data_AF-A0A0N1D574-F1
#
_entry.id   AF-A0A0N1D574-F1
#
_cell.length_a   1.000
_cell.length_b   1.000
_cell.length_c   1.000
_cell.angle_alpha   90.00
_cell.angle_beta   90.00
_cell.angle_gamma   90.00
#
_symmetry.space_group_name_H-M   'P 1'
#
loop_
_entity.id
_entity.type
_entity.pdbx_description
1 polymer ?
#
loop_
_entity_poly.entity_id
_entity_poly.type
_entity_poly.pdbx_seq_one_letter_code
_entity_poly.pdbx_strand_id
1 'polypeptide(L)'
;MPTYPRETTEFVHVVVAVDGQAVTDGVAFSVVPRTTAKPRPSTWTPAVVIDGKTGWLLEPGEPGDLQIWARVTDNPEVPILDCGIITRS
;
A
#
# COMPACT_ATOMS: atom_id res chain seq x y z
N MET A 1 -12.13 -4.54 -7.58
CA MET A 1 -10.69 -4.30 -7.36
C MET A 1 -10.21 -3.42 -8.48
N PRO A 2 -9.40 -2.38 -8.21
CA PRO A 2 -8.82 -1.57 -9.27
C PRO A 2 -7.78 -2.37 -10.06
N THR A 3 -7.78 -2.19 -11.38
CA THR A 3 -6.85 -2.85 -12.32
C THR A 3 -5.92 -1.80 -12.91
N TYR A 4 -4.62 -2.06 -12.85
CA TYR A 4 -3.60 -1.14 -13.34
C TYR A 4 -2.79 -1.76 -14.48
N PRO A 5 -2.47 -1.00 -15.55
CA PRO A 5 -1.59 -1.47 -16.62
C PRO A 5 -0.20 -1.81 -16.07
N ARG A 6 0.36 -2.93 -16.52
CA ARG A 6 1.70 -3.35 -16.09
C ARG A 6 2.87 -2.45 -16.54
N GLU A 7 2.65 -1.59 -17.53
CA GLU A 7 3.72 -0.83 -18.21
C GLU A 7 3.84 0.62 -17.71
N THR A 8 2.92 1.09 -16.85
CA THR A 8 2.92 2.45 -16.31
C THR A 8 3.22 2.47 -14.82
N THR A 9 3.85 3.56 -14.37
CA THR A 9 3.86 3.89 -12.95
C THR A 9 2.53 4.57 -12.63
N GLU A 10 1.75 3.98 -11.74
CA GLU A 10 0.40 4.47 -11.40
C GLU A 10 0.31 4.84 -9.93
N PHE A 11 -0.34 5.98 -9.64
CA PHE A 11 -0.62 6.35 -8.27
C PHE A 11 -1.85 5.59 -7.76
N VAL A 12 -1.63 4.81 -6.70
CA VAL A 12 -2.69 4.10 -5.99
C VAL A 12 -2.96 4.84 -4.69
N HIS A 13 -4.09 5.53 -4.63
CA HIS A 13 -4.57 6.12 -3.38
C HIS A 13 -4.93 5.01 -2.39
N VAL A 14 -4.40 5.09 -1.17
CA VAL A 14 -4.65 4.10 -0.11
C VAL A 14 -5.17 4.82 1.11
N VAL A 15 -6.39 4.46 1.52
CA VAL A 15 -6.96 4.97 2.76
C VAL A 15 -6.39 4.15 3.92
N VAL A 16 -5.58 4.79 4.74
CA VAL A 16 -5.04 4.21 5.96
C VAL A 16 -5.81 4.78 7.14
N ALA A 17 -6.36 3.91 7.99
CA ALA A 17 -7.06 4.32 9.19
C ALA A 17 -6.62 3.48 10.39
N VAL A 18 -6.35 4.14 11.51
CA VAL A 18 -6.10 3.53 12.82
C VAL A 18 -7.26 3.93 13.72
N ASP A 19 -7.95 2.94 14.31
CA ASP A 19 -9.14 3.14 15.14
C ASP A 19 -10.24 4.00 14.48
N GLY A 20 -10.37 3.87 13.16
CA GLY A 20 -11.36 4.61 12.36
C GLY A 20 -10.98 6.06 12.02
N GLN A 21 -9.82 6.54 12.48
CA GLN A 21 -9.29 7.85 12.10
C GLN A 21 -8.32 7.72 10.93
N ALA A 22 -8.48 8.58 9.92
CA ALA A 22 -7.58 8.59 8.77
C ALA A 22 -6.18 9.07 9.18
N VAL A 23 -5.16 8.34 8.72
CA VAL A 23 -3.75 8.67 8.95
C VAL A 23 -3.13 9.01 7.61
N THR A 24 -2.63 10.24 7.49
CA THR A 24 -2.03 10.76 6.25
C THR A 24 -0.52 10.89 6.32
N ASP A 25 0.02 11.02 7.53
CA ASP A 25 1.45 11.22 7.82
C ASP A 25 2.05 10.00 8.52
N GLY A 26 3.38 9.88 8.46
CA GLY A 26 4.08 8.76 9.08
C GLY A 26 3.66 7.40 8.51
N VAL A 27 3.22 7.32 7.26
CA VAL A 27 2.80 6.08 6.61
C VAL A 27 3.92 5.56 5.71
N ALA A 28 4.20 4.27 5.83
CA ALA A 28 5.00 3.54 4.86
C ALA A 28 4.17 2.38 4.30
N PHE A 29 4.32 2.09 3.01
CA PHE A 29 3.66 0.96 2.36
C PHE A 29 4.63 -0.18 2.09
N SER A 30 4.08 -1.39 2.09
CA SER A 30 4.73 -2.58 1.55
C SER A 30 3.77 -3.28 0.63
N VAL A 31 4.25 -3.62 -0.57
CA VAL A 31 3.47 -4.31 -1.58
C VAL A 31 4.17 -5.62 -1.89
N VAL A 32 3.44 -6.73 -1.73
CA VAL A 32 3.95 -8.08 -1.93
C VAL A 32 3.00 -8.87 -2.81
N PRO A 33 3.48 -9.86 -3.58
CA PRO A 33 2.59 -10.78 -4.28
C PRO A 33 1.57 -11.40 -3.32
N ARG A 34 0.31 -11.42 -3.72
CA ARG A 34 -0.76 -12.00 -2.91
C ARG A 34 -0.58 -13.50 -2.85
N THR A 35 -0.49 -14.04 -1.64
CA THR A 35 -0.51 -15.48 -1.40
C THR A 35 -1.50 -15.80 -0.28
N THR A 36 -1.90 -17.06 -0.17
CA THR A 36 -2.80 -17.53 0.90
C THR A 36 -2.21 -17.36 2.30
N ALA A 37 -0.88 -17.32 2.41
CA ALA A 37 -0.16 -17.19 3.68
C ALA A 37 -0.05 -15.75 4.20
N LYS A 38 -0.42 -14.74 3.39
CA LYS A 38 -0.27 -13.30 3.71
C LYS A 38 1.09 -12.98 4.35
N PRO A 39 2.20 -13.15 3.60
CA PRO A 39 3.53 -13.08 4.17
C PRO A 39 3.75 -11.73 4.86
N ARG A 40 4.42 -11.77 6.01
CA ARG A 40 4.75 -10.56 6.76
C ARG A 40 5.62 -9.65 5.88
N PRO A 41 5.26 -8.37 5.68
CA PRO A 41 6.03 -7.50 4.81
C PRO A 41 7.35 -7.10 5.47
N SER A 42 8.46 -7.23 4.76
CA SER A 42 9.81 -6.93 5.26
C SER A 42 10.38 -5.62 4.74
N THR A 43 9.96 -5.19 3.55
CA THR A 43 10.44 -3.97 2.89
C THR A 43 9.35 -2.91 2.92
N TRP A 44 9.68 -1.76 3.48
CA TRP A 44 8.74 -0.65 3.66
C TRP A 44 9.31 0.59 2.98
N THR A 45 8.47 1.25 2.21
CA THR A 45 8.84 2.48 1.50
C THR A 45 7.88 3.58 1.91
N PRO A 46 8.37 4.81 2.15
CA PRO A 46 7.52 5.93 2.53
C PRO A 46 6.35 6.12 1.56
N ALA A 47 5.18 6.50 2.11
CA ALA A 47 4.04 6.87 1.30
C ALA A 47 4.36 8.12 0.45
N VAL A 48 3.77 8.17 -0.73
CA VAL A 48 3.80 9.36 -1.60
C VAL A 48 2.51 10.14 -1.39
N VAL A 49 2.62 11.46 -1.39
CA VAL A 49 1.46 12.35 -1.35
C VAL A 49 1.32 13.06 -2.69
N ILE A 50 0.21 12.85 -3.38
CA ILE A 50 -0.15 13.52 -4.64
C ILE A 50 -1.54 14.14 -4.46
N ASP A 51 -1.68 15.43 -4.75
CA ASP A 51 -2.94 16.17 -4.60
C ASP A 51 -3.60 16.00 -3.21
N GLY A 52 -2.79 15.95 -2.15
CA GLY A 52 -3.25 15.76 -0.77
C GLY A 52 -3.70 14.33 -0.42
N LYS A 53 -3.50 13.36 -1.32
CA LYS A 53 -3.84 11.95 -1.11
C LYS A 53 -2.58 11.15 -0.80
N THR A 54 -2.63 10.34 0.25
CA THR A 54 -1.56 9.42 0.64
C THR A 54 -1.69 8.11 -0.13
N GLY A 55 -0.61 7.64 -0.73
CA GLY A 55 -0.68 6.45 -1.57
C GLY A 55 0.67 5.86 -1.92
N TRP A 56 0.61 4.91 -2.85
CA TRP A 56 1.73 4.16 -3.35
C TRP A 56 1.92 4.43 -4.84
N LEU A 57 3.17 4.54 -5.29
CA LEU A 57 3.48 4.50 -6.71
C LEU A 57 3.67 3.03 -7.11
N LEU A 58 2.67 2.46 -7.77
CA LEU A 58 2.75 1.15 -8.35
C LEU A 58 3.68 1.20 -9.56
N GLU A 59 4.90 0.68 -9.41
CA GLU A 59 5.86 0.59 -10.51
C GLU A 59 5.49 -0.53 -11.51
N PRO A 60 6.01 -0.45 -12.75
CA PRO A 60 5.90 -1.53 -13.72
C PRO A 60 6.39 -2.87 -13.17
N GLY A 61 5.78 -3.97 -13.61
CA GLY A 61 6.19 -5.30 -13.19
C GLY A 61 5.25 -6.40 -13.66
N GLU A 62 5.54 -7.63 -13.25
CA GLU A 62 4.75 -8.80 -13.66
C GLU A 62 3.28 -8.66 -13.26
N PRO A 63 2.35 -9.11 -14.11
CA PRO A 63 0.91 -9.10 -13.81
C PRO A 63 0.59 -10.04 -12.64
N GLY A 64 -0.50 -9.75 -11.95
CA GLY A 64 -0.96 -10.53 -10.81
C GLY A 64 -1.58 -9.69 -9.71
N ASP A 65 -2.10 -10.38 -8.69
CA ASP A 65 -2.64 -9.76 -7.49
C ASP A 65 -1.50 -9.42 -6.52
N LEU A 66 -1.52 -8.18 -6.06
CA LEU A 66 -0.60 -7.66 -5.05
C LEU A 66 -1.38 -7.32 -3.78
N GLN A 67 -0.85 -7.71 -2.64
CA GLN A 67 -1.36 -7.34 -1.33
C GLN A 67 -0.61 -6.09 -0.86
N ILE A 68 -1.33 -5.03 -0.52
CA ILE A 68 -0.75 -3.81 0.05
C ILE A 68 -0.95 -3.79 1.56
N TRP A 69 0.10 -3.37 2.26
CA TRP A 69 0.14 -3.19 3.70
C TRP A 69 0.59 -1.77 4.02
N ALA A 70 0.01 -1.17 5.06
CA ALA A 70 0.48 0.09 5.62
C ALA A 70 1.13 -0.13 6.99
N ARG A 71 2.20 0.62 7.26
CA ARG A 71 2.83 0.74 8.58
C ARG A 71 2.77 2.20 8.98
N VAL A 72 2.17 2.47 10.15
CA VAL A 72 2.10 3.83 10.70
C VAL A 72 3.24 4.01 11.70
N THR A 73 4.28 4.75 11.31
CA THR A 73 5.51 4.94 12.10
C THR A 73 5.39 6.00 13.19
N ASP A 74 4.46 6.93 13.05
CA ASP A 74 4.29 8.06 13.96
C ASP A 74 3.34 7.72 15.13
N ASN A 75 3.04 6.44 15.33
CA ASN A 75 2.27 5.90 16.43
C ASN A 75 3.19 5.02 17.31
N PRO A 76 3.13 5.14 18.66
CA PRO A 76 3.97 4.33 19.56
C PRO A 76 3.78 2.80 19.39
N GLU A 77 2.62 2.35 18.92
CA GLU A 77 2.31 0.94 18.69
C GLU A 77 2.74 0.42 17.32
N VAL A 78 3.11 1.33 16.41
CA VAL A 78 3.54 1.05 15.02
C VAL A 78 2.66 0.01 14.31
N PRO A 79 1.33 0.24 14.18
CA PRO A 79 0.42 -0.75 13.64
C PRO A 79 0.74 -1.08 12.17
N ILE A 80 0.53 -2.35 11.81
CA ILE A 80 0.59 -2.85 10.43
C ILE A 80 -0.82 -3.24 10.00
N LEU A 81 -1.30 -2.64 8.92
CA LEU A 81 -2.68 -2.75 8.44
C LEU A 81 -2.72 -3.40 7.05
N ASP A 82 -3.68 -4.30 6.85
CA ASP A 82 -4.04 -4.84 5.53
C ASP A 82 -4.87 -3.77 4.80
N CYS A 83 -4.31 -3.21 3.72
CA CYS A 83 -4.94 -2.15 2.94
C CYS A 83 -5.66 -2.66 1.69
N GLY A 84 -5.74 -3.98 1.52
CA GLY A 84 -6.42 -4.62 0.41
C GLY A 84 -5.53 -5.04 -0.76
N ILE A 85 -6.18 -5.30 -1.89
CA ILE A 85 -5.58 -5.97 -3.05
C ILE A 85 -5.60 -5.04 -4.26
N ILE A 86 -4.47 -4.99 -4.96
CA ILE A 86 -4.28 -4.32 -6.23
C ILE A 86 -4.12 -5.40 -7.30
N THR A 87 -4.89 -5.33 -8.39
CA THR A 87 -4.71 -6.25 -9.52
C THR A 87 -3.92 -5.55 -10.62
N ARG A 88 -2.82 -6.16 -11.07
CA ARG A 88 -2.04 -5.70 -12.22
C ARG A 88 -2.34 -6.58 -13.43
N SER A 89 -2.68 -5.95 -14.56
CA SER A 89 -3.03 -6.62 -15.84
C SER A 89 -2.02 -6.36 -16.94
#